data_AF-A0A1V2IRR9-F1
#
_entry.id   AF-A0A1V2IRR9-F1
#
_cell.length_a   1.000
_cell.length_b   1.000
_cell.length_c   1.000
_cell.angle_alpha   90.00
_cell.angle_beta   90.00
_cell.angle_gamma   90.00
#
_symmetry.space_group_name_H-M   'P 1'
#
loop_
_entity.id
_entity.type
_entity.pdbx_description
1 polymer ?
#
loop_
_entity_poly.entity_id
_entity_poly.type
_entity_poly.pdbx_seq_one_letter_code
_entity_poly.pdbx_strand_id
1 'polypeptide(L)'
;MSAHRPGMPNIRIQPDIEAAPWTDITVANSKIGTLDRIGLLRHGTTSGRATVGLAIRLEDGTYVIAETTWRLLRGAVRALAASPIGQEETDD
;
A
#
# COMPACT_ATOMS: atom_id res chain seq x y z
N MET A 1 -27.78 20.53 -25.43
CA MET A 1 -27.10 20.78 -24.13
C MET A 1 -26.21 19.58 -23.84
N SER A 2 -24.89 19.72 -23.93
CA SER A 2 -23.93 18.65 -23.67
C SER A 2 -23.12 19.03 -22.44
N ALA A 3 -23.16 18.22 -21.38
CA ALA A 3 -22.45 18.50 -20.14
C ALA A 3 -20.95 18.26 -20.35
N HIS A 4 -20.16 19.33 -20.29
CA HIS A 4 -18.71 19.27 -20.21
C HIS A 4 -18.34 18.55 -18.90
N ARG A 5 -17.95 17.27 -18.99
CA ARG A 5 -17.31 16.59 -17.88
C ARG A 5 -15.89 17.15 -17.75
N PRO A 6 -15.54 17.85 -16.65
CA PRO A 6 -14.16 18.28 -16.46
C PRO A 6 -13.28 17.04 -16.52
N GLY A 7 -12.25 17.08 -17.36
CA GLY A 7 -11.28 15.99 -17.48
C GLY A 7 -10.71 15.69 -16.10
N MET A 8 -10.84 14.45 -15.64
CA MET A 8 -10.18 14.03 -14.40
C MET A 8 -8.69 14.33 -14.57
N PRO A 9 -8.06 15.05 -13.63
CA PRO A 9 -6.62 15.29 -13.72
C PRO A 9 -5.93 13.94 -13.87
N ASN A 10 -5.09 13.84 -14.89
CA ASN A 10 -4.35 12.62 -15.16
C ASN A 10 -3.27 12.51 -14.07
N ILE A 11 -3.64 11.90 -12.93
CA ILE A 11 -2.71 11.69 -11.83
C ILE A 11 -1.77 10.57 -12.28
N ARG A 12 -0.55 10.95 -12.64
CA ARG A 12 0.55 10.02 -12.87
C ARG A 12 1.19 9.70 -11.52
N ILE A 13 0.99 8.47 -11.05
CA ILE A 13 1.70 7.94 -9.89
C ILE A 13 2.93 7.20 -10.41
N GLN A 14 4.13 7.66 -10.06
CA GLN A 14 5.39 6.95 -10.30
C GLN A 14 5.97 6.56 -8.95
N PRO A 15 5.73 5.33 -8.46
CA PRO A 15 6.21 4.92 -7.16
C PRO A 15 7.69 4.57 -7.28
N ASP A 16 8.53 5.52 -6.86
CA ASP A 16 9.98 5.38 -6.83
C ASP A 16 10.48 6.02 -5.53
N ILE A 17 10.80 5.16 -4.56
CA ILE A 17 11.25 5.59 -3.23
C ILE A 17 12.69 6.14 -3.27
N GLU A 18 13.47 5.81 -4.30
CA GLU A 18 14.81 6.35 -4.47
C GLU A 18 14.76 7.76 -5.06
N ALA A 19 13.85 8.01 -6.00
CA ALA A 19 13.63 9.33 -6.58
C ALA A 19 12.91 10.32 -5.63
N ALA A 20 12.03 9.82 -4.77
CA ALA A 20 11.30 10.63 -3.78
C ALA A 20 11.24 9.93 -2.41
N PRO A 21 12.38 9.85 -1.69
CA PRO A 21 12.45 9.16 -0.42
C PRO A 21 11.56 9.84 0.63
N TRP A 22 11.00 9.04 1.54
CA TRP A 22 10.24 9.52 2.69
C TRP A 22 11.18 10.14 3.72
N THR A 23 11.65 11.36 3.45
CA THR A 23 12.64 12.07 4.27
C THR A 23 12.09 12.49 5.64
N ASP A 24 10.77 12.51 5.79
CA ASP A 24 10.05 12.75 7.04
C ASP A 24 9.96 11.51 7.94
N ILE A 25 10.16 10.31 7.38
CA ILE A 25 10.15 9.04 8.13
C ILE A 25 11.57 8.51 8.25
N THR A 26 12.21 8.75 9.39
CA THR A 26 13.58 8.29 9.64
C THR A 26 13.59 6.97 10.42
N VAL A 27 14.63 6.14 10.18
CA VAL A 27 14.83 4.89 10.93
C VAL A 27 14.90 5.14 12.43
N ALA A 28 15.55 6.24 12.84
CA ALA A 28 15.69 6.65 14.23
C ALA A 28 14.35 6.89 14.96
N ASN A 29 13.30 7.24 14.22
CA ASN A 29 11.96 7.50 14.77
C ASN A 29 10.95 6.39 14.42
N SER A 30 11.41 5.30 13.80
CA SER A 30 10.58 4.16 13.41
C SER A 30 10.87 2.97 14.32
N LYS A 31 9.82 2.23 14.69
CA LYS A 31 10.02 0.89 15.25
C LYS A 31 10.17 -0.09 14.09
N ILE A 32 11.28 -0.79 14.03
CA ILE A 32 11.49 -1.86 13.06
C ILE A 32 10.68 -3.07 13.52
N GLY A 33 10.03 -3.73 12.56
CA GLY A 33 9.25 -4.92 12.79
C GLY A 33 9.30 -5.86 11.60
N THR A 34 8.92 -7.10 11.87
CA THR A 34 8.82 -8.17 10.86
C THR A 34 7.35 -8.42 10.57
N LEU A 35 6.99 -8.57 9.29
CA LEU A 35 5.66 -9.03 8.92
C LEU A 35 5.51 -10.48 9.38
N ASP A 36 4.74 -10.71 10.44
CA ASP A 36 4.53 -12.02 11.05
C ASP A 36 3.34 -12.73 10.42
N ARG A 37 2.26 -11.99 10.12
CA ARG A 37 1.02 -12.57 9.57
C ARG A 37 0.36 -11.64 8.55
N ILE A 38 -0.28 -12.24 7.56
CA ILE A 38 -1.15 -11.57 6.60
C ILE A 38 -2.46 -12.37 6.45
N GLY A 39 -3.59 -11.69 6.37
CA GLY A 39 -4.89 -12.34 6.22
C GLY A 39 -5.94 -11.47 5.53
N LEU A 40 -6.97 -12.12 4.99
CA LEU A 40 -8.14 -11.47 4.43
C LEU A 40 -9.35 -11.66 5.34
N LEU A 41 -9.99 -10.56 5.71
CA LEU A 41 -11.27 -10.58 6.41
C LEU A 41 -12.37 -10.22 5.42
N ARG A 42 -13.24 -11.19 5.09
CA ARG A 42 -14.30 -11.04 4.06
C ARG A 42 -15.21 -9.82 4.29
N HIS A 43 -15.48 -9.50 5.56
CA HIS A 43 -16.39 -8.43 5.98
C HIS A 43 -15.72 -7.44 6.94
N GLY A 44 -14.50 -7.00 6.61
CA GLY A 44 -13.71 -6.16 7.50
C GLY A 44 -14.06 -4.68 7.54
N THR A 45 -14.93 -4.19 6.64
CA THR A 45 -15.45 -2.81 6.72
C THR A 45 -16.90 -2.78 7.23
N THR A 46 -17.35 -1.61 7.71
CA THR A 46 -18.77 -1.36 8.07
C THR A 46 -19.74 -1.54 6.91
N SER A 47 -19.25 -1.46 5.67
CA SER A 47 -20.01 -1.75 4.44
C SER A 47 -19.87 -3.21 3.96
N GLY A 48 -19.26 -4.09 4.76
CA GLY A 48 -19.10 -5.51 4.48
C GLY A 48 -18.05 -5.85 3.43
N ARG A 49 -17.15 -4.91 3.10
CA ARG A 49 -16.07 -5.14 2.12
C ARG A 49 -14.90 -5.88 2.75
N ALA A 50 -14.17 -6.62 1.92
CA ALA A 50 -12.98 -7.33 2.37
C ALA A 50 -11.83 -6.37 2.74
N THR A 51 -11.17 -6.65 3.86
CA THR A 51 -9.93 -5.99 4.28
C THR A 51 -8.79 -6.99 4.32
N VAL A 52 -7.57 -6.47 4.15
CA VAL A 52 -6.31 -7.17 4.38
C VAL A 52 -5.78 -6.67 5.71
N GLY A 53 -5.48 -7.59 6.62
CA GLY A 53 -4.78 -7.30 7.86
C GLY A 53 -3.33 -7.76 7.77
N LEU A 54 -2.42 -6.91 8.23
CA LEU A 54 -1.00 -7.17 8.38
C LEU A 54 -0.66 -7.11 9.86
N ALA A 55 -0.14 -8.19 10.43
CA ALA A 55 0.38 -8.20 11.79
C ALA A 55 1.91 -8.07 11.72
N ILE A 56 2.42 -6.95 12.21
CA ILE A 56 3.85 -6.64 12.26
C ILE A 56 4.31 -6.86 13.70
N ARG A 57 5.22 -7.83 13.90
CA ARG A 57 5.83 -8.06 15.21
C ARG A 57 7.05 -7.16 15.36
N LEU A 58 7.01 -6.29 16.35
CA LEU A 58 8.10 -5.39 16.71
C LEU A 58 9.18 -6.13 17.50
N GLU A 59 10.38 -5.55 17.60
CA GLU A 59 11.51 -6.12 18.35
C GLU A 59 11.23 -6.34 19.84
N ASP A 60 10.39 -5.48 20.43
CA ASP A 60 9.93 -5.61 21.82
C ASP A 60 8.88 -6.71 22.03
N GLY A 61 8.55 -7.47 20.96
CA GLY A 61 7.58 -8.56 20.97
C GLY A 61 6.12 -8.11 20.82
N THR A 62 5.84 -6.81 20.81
CA THR A 62 4.49 -6.29 20.58
C THR A 62 4.08 -6.39 19.12
N TYR A 63 2.77 -6.33 18.85
CA TYR A 63 2.23 -6.34 17.50
C TYR A 63 1.63 -4.99 17.12
N VAL A 64 1.95 -4.52 15.92
CA VAL A 64 1.23 -3.46 15.21
C VAL A 64 0.38 -4.10 14.14
N ILE A 65 -0.92 -3.82 14.14
CA ILE A 65 -1.83 -4.27 13.08
C ILE A 65 -2.09 -3.11 12.13
N ALA A 66 -1.81 -3.32 10.85
CA ALA A 66 -2.20 -2.43 9.78
C ALA A 66 -3.31 -3.07 8.95
N GLU A 67 -4.35 -2.30 8.65
CA GLU A 67 -5.48 -2.77 7.84
C GLU A 67 -5.78 -1.84 6.68
N THR A 68 -6.13 -2.44 5.55
CA THR A 68 -6.62 -1.70 4.39
C THR A 68 -7.66 -2.52 3.64
N THR A 69 -8.46 -1.89 2.79
CA THR A 69 -9.38 -2.66 1.94
C THR A 69 -8.59 -3.45 0.90
N TRP A 70 -9.04 -4.68 0.59
CA TRP A 70 -8.45 -5.49 -0.49
C TRP A 70 -8.40 -4.72 -1.81
N ARG A 71 -9.44 -3.93 -2.10
CA ARG A 71 -9.51 -3.13 -3.33
C ARG A 71 -8.38 -2.11 -3.40
N LEU A 72 -8.06 -1.43 -2.29
CA LEU A 72 -6.98 -0.45 -2.26
C LEU A 72 -5.62 -1.14 -2.38
N LEU A 73 -5.37 -2.20 -1.61
CA LEU A 73 -4.12 -2.96 -1.70
C LEU A 73 -3.89 -3.50 -3.12
N ARG A 74 -4.91 -4.09 -3.74
CA ARG A 74 -4.83 -4.60 -5.11
C ARG A 74 -4.49 -3.51 -6.12
N GLY A 75 -5.02 -2.30 -5.94
CA GLY A 75 -4.67 -1.14 -6.77
C GLY A 75 -3.20 -0.74 -6.58
N ALA A 76 -2.76 -0.64 -5.34
CA ALA A 76 -1.38 -0.29 -5.00
C ALA A 76 -0.37 -1.32 -5.54
N VAL A 77 -0.61 -2.62 -5.33
CA VAL A 77 0.25 -3.69 -5.85
C VAL A 77 0.36 -3.62 -7.37
N ARG A 78 -0.73 -3.35 -8.08
CA ARG A 78 -0.70 -3.19 -9.54
C ARG A 78 0.09 -1.96 -9.98
N ALA A 79 -0.03 -0.84 -9.27
CA ALA A 79 0.73 0.36 -9.57
C ALA A 79 2.22 0.17 -9.31
N LEU A 80 2.58 -0.53 -8.22
CA LEU A 80 3.96 -0.89 -7.89
C LEU A 80 4.54 -1.85 -8.93
N ALA A 81 3.82 -2.90 -9.30
CA ALA A 81 4.27 -3.85 -10.32
C ALA A 81 4.50 -3.17 -11.68
N ALA A 82 3.73 -2.13 -12.01
CA ALA A 82 3.90 -1.35 -13.24
C ALA A 82 4.97 -0.24 -13.15
N SER A 83 5.65 -0.08 -12.01
CA SER A 83 6.76 0.87 -11.88
C SER A 83 8.03 0.32 -12.55
N PRO A 84 9.02 1.17 -12.90
CA PRO A 84 10.27 0.69 -13.49
C PRO A 84 10.93 -0.42 -12.65
N ILE A 85 11.09 -0.18 -11.34
CA ILE A 85 11.66 -1.15 -10.39
C ILE A 85 10.78 -2.41 -10.30
N GLY A 86 9.46 -2.26 -10.29
CA GLY A 86 8.54 -3.41 -10.23
C GLY A 86 8.58 -4.28 -11.48
N GLN A 87 8.79 -3.70 -12.66
CA GLN A 87 8.97 -4.45 -13.90
C GLN A 87 10.30 -5.22 -13.90
N GLU A 88 11.40 -4.60 -13.46
CA GLU A 88 12.71 -5.24 -13.33
C GLU A 88 12.66 -6.51 -12.46
N GLU A 89 11.89 -6.51 -11.36
CA GLU A 89 11.73 -7.66 -10.45
C GLU A 89 10.77 -8.75 -10.97
N THR A 90 9.98 -8.47 -12.01
CA THR A 90 8.97 -9.41 -12.55
C THR A 90 9.40 -10.03 -13.89
N ASP A 91 10.45 -9.48 -14.53
CA ASP A 91 10.95 -9.90 -15.85
C ASP A 91 11.90 -11.12 -15.81
N ASP A 92 11.87 -11.93 -14.74
CA ASP A 92 12.58 -13.23 -14.59
C ASP A 92 11.89 -14.41 -15.32
#